data_AF-A0A353C3S5-F1
#
_entry.id   AF-A0A353C3S5-F1
#
_cell.length_a   1.000
_cell.length_b   1.000
_cell.length_c   1.000
_cell.angle_alpha   90.00
_cell.angle_beta   90.00
_cell.angle_gamma   90.00
#
_symmetry.space_group_name_H-M   'P 1'
#
loop_
_entity.id
_entity.type
_entity.pdbx_description
1 polymer ?
#
loop_
_entity_poly.entity_id
_entity_poly.type
_entity_poly.pdbx_seq_one_letter_code
_entity_poly.pdbx_strand_id
1 'polypeptide(L)'
;TSYLIGHPLDLNPARDFKAETIINQTAGSANVPFHLIWGAKDADNFYFLGINGDGKYMVGKNNGGQRVAIIDWTPSPAINTKPVRNKLGLQKVGSRIKILINDNPVNEIAYEKFYGNLVGFELVGKGKYEIDNLVFGNR
;
A
#
# COMPACT_ATOMS: atom_id res chain seq x y z
N THR A 1 -5.63 1.59 17.51
CA THR A 1 -6.58 0.83 16.67
C THR A 1 -6.27 1.11 15.23
N SER A 2 -6.21 0.08 14.39
CA SER A 2 -6.22 0.19 12.94
C SER A 2 -7.46 -0.50 12.38
N TYR A 3 -7.88 -0.10 11.19
CA TYR A 3 -9.01 -0.70 10.49
C TYR A 3 -8.55 -1.21 9.13
N LEU A 4 -8.78 -2.49 8.86
CA LEU A 4 -8.55 -3.09 7.56
C LEU A 4 -9.86 -3.10 6.79
N ILE A 5 -9.85 -2.50 5.60
CA ILE A 5 -10.98 -2.51 4.66
C ILE A 5 -10.50 -3.25 3.41
N GLY A 6 -11.15 -4.36 3.09
CA GLY A 6 -10.79 -5.21 1.96
C GLY A 6 -11.98 -5.45 1.04
N HIS A 7 -11.76 -5.33 -0.27
CA HIS A 7 -12.69 -5.74 -1.30
C HIS A 7 -12.15 -7.01 -1.99
N PRO A 8 -13.00 -8.04 -2.23
CA PRO A 8 -12.61 -9.20 -3.02
C PRO A 8 -12.21 -8.79 -4.43
N LEU A 9 -11.08 -9.32 -4.88
CA LEU A 9 -10.57 -9.09 -6.22
C LEU A 9 -10.69 -10.37 -7.05
N ASP A 10 -11.31 -10.28 -8.22
CA ASP A 10 -11.28 -11.33 -9.23
C ASP A 10 -10.05 -11.12 -10.13
N LEU A 11 -8.89 -11.54 -9.64
CA LEU A 11 -7.59 -11.40 -10.26
C LEU A 11 -6.80 -12.70 -10.09
N ASN A 12 -6.06 -13.09 -11.12
CA ASN A 12 -5.04 -14.13 -10.97
C ASN A 12 -3.70 -13.49 -10.50
N PRO A 13 -3.28 -13.69 -9.23
CA PRO A 13 -2.06 -13.07 -8.69
C PRO A 13 -0.78 -13.67 -9.28
N ALA A 14 -0.85 -14.82 -9.96
CA ALA A 14 0.31 -15.40 -10.64
C ALA A 14 0.68 -14.62 -11.91
N ARG A 15 -0.29 -13.95 -12.55
CA ARG A 15 -0.05 -13.10 -13.73
C ARG A 15 0.53 -11.74 -13.33
N ASP A 16 0.98 -10.99 -14.32
CA ASP A 16 1.33 -9.59 -14.12
C ASP A 16 0.08 -8.79 -13.75
N PHE A 17 0.25 -7.80 -12.87
CA PHE A 17 -0.84 -6.96 -12.40
C PHE A 17 -0.36 -5.56 -12.07
N LYS A 18 -1.34 -4.66 -11.99
CA LYS A 18 -1.16 -3.32 -11.45
C LYS A 18 -2.18 -3.05 -10.37
N ALA A 19 -1.75 -2.25 -9.41
CA ALA A 19 -2.58 -1.67 -8.38
C ALA A 19 -2.28 -0.18 -8.29
N GLU A 20 -3.30 0.66 -8.15
CA GLU A 20 -3.11 2.05 -7.79
C GLU A 20 -4.25 2.58 -6.94
N THR A 21 -3.95 3.61 -6.14
CA THR A 21 -4.92 4.38 -5.38
C THR A 21 -4.39 5.79 -5.22
N ILE A 22 -5.28 6.75 -5.06
CA ILE A 22 -4.95 8.09 -4.59
C ILE A 22 -5.42 8.19 -3.14
N ILE A 23 -4.56 8.76 -2.30
CA ILE A 23 -4.92 9.17 -0.95
C ILE A 23 -4.70 10.67 -0.77
N ASN A 24 -5.64 11.30 -0.07
CA ASN A 24 -5.54 12.66 0.43
C ASN A 24 -5.84 12.68 1.94
N GLN A 25 -4.84 12.99 2.78
CA GLN A 25 -5.07 13.20 4.22
C GLN A 25 -5.53 14.65 4.46
N THR A 26 -6.79 14.81 4.83
CA THR A 26 -7.44 16.12 5.00
C THR A 26 -7.43 16.64 6.44
N ALA A 27 -7.21 15.76 7.42
CA ALA A 27 -7.02 16.13 8.83
C ALA A 27 -6.26 15.04 9.60
N GLY A 28 -5.61 15.43 10.70
CA GLY A 28 -4.87 14.54 11.60
C GLY A 28 -3.38 14.91 11.68
N SER A 29 -2.61 14.11 12.43
CA SER A 29 -1.16 14.28 12.45
C SER A 29 -0.54 13.70 11.17
N ALA A 30 0.38 14.44 10.57
CA ALA A 30 1.14 14.03 9.40
C ALA A 30 1.87 12.70 9.62
N ASN A 31 2.21 12.37 10.87
CA ASN A 31 3.01 11.19 11.20
C ASN A 31 2.18 9.91 11.21
N VAL A 32 0.86 9.99 11.02
CA VAL A 32 -0.03 8.84 11.01
C VAL A 32 0.01 8.19 9.62
N PRO A 33 0.51 6.95 9.51
CA PRO A 33 0.68 6.32 8.22
C PRO A 33 -0.65 5.82 7.65
N PHE A 34 -0.73 5.83 6.33
CA PHE A 34 -1.76 5.15 5.57
C PHE A 34 -1.15 4.01 4.80
N HIS A 35 -1.85 2.89 4.69
CA HIS A 35 -1.38 1.75 3.91
C HIS A 35 -2.36 1.33 2.81
N LEU A 36 -1.86 1.19 1.58
CA LEU A 36 -2.47 0.35 0.54
C LEU A 36 -2.14 -1.10 0.86
N ILE A 37 -3.13 -1.99 0.92
CA ILE A 37 -2.95 -3.42 1.19
C ILE A 37 -3.30 -4.27 -0.03
N TRP A 38 -2.63 -5.41 -0.16
CA TRP A 38 -2.94 -6.41 -1.18
C TRP A 38 -2.70 -7.83 -0.67
N GLY A 39 -3.29 -8.79 -1.38
CA GLY A 39 -3.14 -10.21 -1.09
C GLY A 39 -3.61 -10.60 0.30
N ALA A 40 -4.57 -9.87 0.85
CA ALA A 40 -5.04 -10.05 2.21
C ALA A 40 -6.01 -11.25 2.29
N LYS A 41 -5.86 -12.04 3.35
CA LYS A 41 -6.81 -13.08 3.75
C LYS A 41 -7.69 -12.60 4.91
N ASP A 42 -7.07 -11.95 5.87
CA ASP A 42 -7.65 -11.46 7.12
C ASP A 42 -6.75 -10.35 7.70
N ALA A 43 -7.07 -9.84 8.89
CA ALA A 43 -6.31 -8.81 9.57
C ALA A 43 -4.90 -9.26 10.04
N ASP A 44 -4.62 -10.55 10.01
CA ASP A 44 -3.33 -11.11 10.44
C ASP A 44 -2.40 -11.43 9.27
N ASN A 45 -2.93 -11.44 8.04
CA ASN A 45 -2.25 -11.94 6.84
C ASN A 45 -2.50 -11.05 5.62
N PHE A 46 -1.60 -10.10 5.36
CA PHE A 46 -1.67 -9.18 4.22
C PHE A 46 -0.31 -8.52 3.92
N TYR A 47 -0.14 -8.01 2.70
CA TYR A 47 0.98 -7.14 2.35
C TYR A 47 0.54 -5.68 2.33
N PHE A 48 1.46 -4.75 2.54
CA PHE A 48 1.15 -3.33 2.55
C PHE A 48 2.27 -2.41 2.04
N LEU A 49 1.87 -1.28 1.47
CA LEU A 49 2.69 -0.14 1.08
C LEU A 49 2.19 1.05 1.88
N GLY A 50 3.06 1.59 2.74
CA GLY A 50 2.74 2.70 3.61
C GLY A 50 3.44 3.99 3.23
N ILE A 51 2.77 5.13 3.43
CA ILE A 51 3.40 6.46 3.45
C ILE A 51 2.99 7.23 4.71
N ASN A 52 3.78 8.24 5.06
CA ASN A 52 3.40 9.25 6.05
C ASN A 52 3.67 10.67 5.50
N GLY A 53 3.13 11.68 6.19
CA GLY A 53 3.27 13.09 5.83
C GLY A 53 4.66 13.69 6.08
N ASP A 54 5.59 12.92 6.66
CA ASP A 54 7.01 13.29 6.78
C ASP A 54 7.82 12.94 5.51
N GLY A 55 7.17 12.41 4.46
CA GLY A 55 7.82 12.09 3.20
C GLY A 55 8.60 10.77 3.23
N LYS A 56 8.15 9.81 4.05
CA LYS A 56 8.72 8.46 4.12
C LYS A 56 7.72 7.42 3.65
N TYR A 57 8.24 6.33 3.08
CA TYR A 57 7.46 5.14 2.76
C TYR A 57 8.04 3.90 3.42
N MET A 58 7.23 2.86 3.54
CA MET A 58 7.66 1.52 3.92
C MET A 58 6.90 0.46 3.13
N VAL A 59 7.46 -0.74 3.03
CA VAL A 59 6.78 -1.91 2.47
C VAL A 59 6.93 -3.06 3.44
N GLY A 60 5.86 -3.80 3.69
CA GLY A 60 5.91 -4.91 4.62
C GLY A 60 4.73 -5.85 4.49
N LYS A 61 4.65 -6.78 5.43
CA LYS A 61 3.56 -7.74 5.54
C LYS A 61 3.17 -7.96 7.00
N ASN A 62 1.91 -8.30 7.21
CA ASN A 62 1.48 -8.98 8.42
C ASN A 62 1.44 -10.48 8.09
N ASN A 63 2.12 -11.30 8.89
CA ASN A 63 2.20 -12.75 8.69
C ASN A 63 1.87 -13.46 10.00
N GLY A 64 0.65 -14.00 10.11
CA GLY A 64 0.16 -14.56 11.37
C GLY A 64 0.11 -13.52 12.50
N GLY A 65 -0.24 -12.27 12.18
CA GLY A 65 -0.32 -11.18 13.16
C GLY A 65 1.03 -10.53 13.49
N GLN A 66 2.14 -11.05 12.96
CA GLN A 66 3.45 -10.44 13.10
C GLN A 66 3.75 -9.48 11.96
N ARG A 67 4.02 -8.22 12.30
CA ARG A 67 4.42 -7.19 11.33
C ARG A 67 5.90 -7.33 10.97
N VAL A 68 6.18 -7.54 9.69
CA VAL A 68 7.53 -7.72 9.14
C VAL A 68 7.79 -6.65 8.08
N ALA A 69 8.87 -5.89 8.24
CA ALA A 69 9.31 -4.95 7.23
C ALA A 69 10.07 -5.68 6.10
N ILE A 70 9.73 -5.35 4.86
CA ILE A 70 10.48 -5.73 3.65
C ILE A 70 11.39 -4.57 3.24
N ILE A 71 10.86 -3.35 3.33
CA ILE A 71 11.59 -2.09 3.23
C ILE A 71 11.22 -1.27 4.47
N ASP A 72 12.23 -0.94 5.29
CA ASP A 72 12.06 -0.03 6.42
C ASP A 72 11.78 1.41 5.97
N TRP A 73 11.30 2.24 6.91
CA TRP A 73 10.95 3.63 6.64
C TRP A 73 12.05 4.41 5.92
N THR A 74 11.83 4.63 4.63
CA THR A 74 12.80 5.22 3.70
C THR A 74 12.27 6.57 3.21
N PRO A 75 13.05 7.66 3.30
CA PRO A 75 12.68 8.95 2.71
C PRO A 75 12.52 8.85 1.19
N SER A 76 11.56 9.56 0.61
CA SER A 76 11.44 9.69 -0.84
C SER A 76 11.01 11.10 -1.25
N PRO A 77 11.73 11.74 -2.20
CA PRO A 77 11.31 13.03 -2.73
C PRO A 77 10.04 12.94 -3.58
N ALA A 78 9.60 11.72 -3.94
CA ALA A 78 8.38 11.50 -4.68
C ALA A 78 7.11 11.71 -3.82
N ILE A 79 7.23 11.80 -2.49
CA ILE A 79 6.07 11.98 -1.59
C ILE A 79 5.80 13.46 -1.38
N ASN A 80 4.56 13.87 -1.65
CA ASN A 80 4.05 15.18 -1.30
C ASN A 80 3.79 15.24 0.21
N THR A 81 4.46 16.16 0.89
CA THR A 81 4.28 16.42 2.33
C THR A 81 3.29 17.56 2.60
N LYS A 82 3.07 18.45 1.62
CA LYS A 82 2.10 19.56 1.66
C LYS A 82 1.62 19.93 0.24
N PRO A 83 0.35 19.69 -0.14
CA PRO A 83 -0.66 18.90 0.56
C PRO A 83 -0.28 17.41 0.60
N VAL A 84 -0.80 16.65 1.58
CA VAL A 84 -0.55 15.20 1.73
C VAL A 84 -1.48 14.40 0.79
N ARG A 85 -1.41 14.71 -0.51
CA ARG A 85 -2.13 14.01 -1.59
C ARG A 85 -1.14 13.24 -2.43
N ASN A 86 -1.23 11.91 -2.40
CA ASN A 86 -0.27 11.03 -3.03
C ASN A 86 -0.96 9.86 -3.75
N LYS A 87 -0.45 9.53 -4.93
CA LYS A 87 -0.80 8.30 -5.65
C LYS A 87 0.17 7.19 -5.24
N LEU A 88 -0.37 6.08 -4.76
CA LEU A 88 0.41 4.87 -4.46
C LEU A 88 0.15 3.84 -5.56
N GLY A 89 1.19 3.15 -6.00
CA GLY A 89 1.08 2.16 -7.07
C GLY A 89 2.00 0.97 -6.90
N LEU A 90 1.52 -0.18 -7.40
CA LEU A 90 2.27 -1.42 -7.51
C LEU A 90 2.22 -1.87 -8.97
N GLN A 91 3.35 -2.34 -9.49
CA GLN A 91 3.40 -3.01 -10.78
C GLN A 91 4.18 -4.31 -10.65
N LYS A 92 3.47 -5.44 -10.69
CA LYS A 92 4.11 -6.76 -10.76
C LYS A 92 4.45 -7.10 -12.21
N VAL A 93 5.70 -7.48 -12.44
CA VAL A 93 6.18 -8.11 -13.68
C VAL A 93 7.00 -9.33 -13.31
N GLY A 94 6.56 -10.51 -13.72
CA GLY A 94 7.21 -11.77 -13.37
C GLY A 94 7.26 -11.97 -11.84
N SER A 95 8.47 -12.09 -11.30
CA SER A 95 8.74 -12.32 -9.87
C SER A 95 9.05 -11.06 -9.07
N ARG A 96 8.83 -9.86 -9.62
CA ARG A 96 9.16 -8.59 -8.95
C ARG A 96 7.98 -7.63 -8.96
N ILE A 97 7.83 -6.85 -7.90
CA ILE A 97 6.84 -5.78 -7.76
C ILE A 97 7.59 -4.46 -7.66
N LYS A 98 7.38 -3.59 -8.64
CA LYS A 98 7.84 -2.20 -8.62
C LYS A 98 6.90 -1.35 -7.78
N ILE A 99 7.46 -0.55 -6.89
CA ILE A 99 6.75 0.38 -6.01
C ILE A 99 6.78 1.76 -6.66
N LEU A 100 5.60 2.35 -6.84
CA LEU A 100 5.43 3.68 -7.41
C LEU A 100 4.80 4.61 -6.38
N ILE A 101 5.32 5.83 -6.31
CA ILE A 101 4.72 6.94 -5.56
C ILE A 101 4.66 8.14 -6.49
N ASN A 102 3.47 8.73 -6.67
CA ASN A 102 3.23 9.82 -7.62
C ASN A 102 3.83 9.52 -9.00
N ASP A 103 3.56 8.30 -9.50
CA ASP A 103 4.05 7.74 -10.76
C ASP A 103 5.58 7.59 -10.89
N ASN A 104 6.35 7.94 -9.86
CA ASN A 104 7.80 7.74 -9.81
C ASN A 104 8.13 6.36 -9.21
N PRO A 105 8.99 5.55 -9.86
CA PRO A 105 9.48 4.32 -9.25
C PRO A 105 10.43 4.63 -8.10
N VAL A 106 10.10 4.16 -6.90
CA VAL A 106 10.90 4.43 -5.68
C VAL A 106 11.66 3.22 -5.18
N ASN A 107 11.20 2.01 -5.48
CA ASN A 107 11.85 0.76 -5.10
C ASN A 107 11.29 -0.45 -5.86
N GLU A 108 11.85 -1.63 -5.61
CA GLU A 108 11.37 -2.90 -6.13
C GLU A 108 11.53 -4.01 -5.07
N ILE A 109 10.53 -4.88 -4.94
CA ILE A 109 10.55 -6.02 -4.01
C ILE A 109 10.31 -7.34 -4.76
N ALA A 110 10.71 -8.45 -4.16
CA ALA A 110 10.34 -9.77 -4.65
C ALA A 110 8.82 -10.00 -4.51
N TYR A 111 8.20 -10.63 -5.51
CA TYR A 111 6.82 -11.10 -5.42
C TYR A 111 6.76 -12.33 -4.52
N GLU A 112 5.85 -12.30 -3.56
CA GLU A 112 5.43 -13.45 -2.77
C GLU A 112 3.96 -13.75 -3.06
N LYS A 113 3.58 -15.03 -2.92
CA LYS A 113 2.20 -15.46 -3.16
C LYS A 113 1.26 -14.77 -2.17
N PHE A 114 0.12 -14.30 -2.68
CA PHE A 114 -0.91 -13.70 -1.86
C PHE A 114 -1.46 -14.68 -0.80
N TYR A 115 -1.78 -14.17 0.38
CA TYR A 115 -2.46 -14.94 1.43
C TYR A 115 -3.93 -15.17 1.10
N GLY A 116 -4.57 -14.18 0.50
CA GLY A 116 -5.96 -14.21 0.05
C GLY A 116 -6.21 -13.24 -1.11
N ASN A 117 -7.48 -12.98 -1.42
CA ASN A 117 -7.90 -12.19 -2.57
C ASN A 117 -8.42 -10.79 -2.20
N LEU A 118 -8.21 -10.33 -0.97
CA LEU A 118 -8.65 -9.01 -0.55
C LEU A 118 -7.60 -7.93 -0.87
N VAL A 119 -8.07 -6.78 -1.31
CA VAL A 119 -7.28 -5.56 -1.54
C VAL A 119 -7.98 -4.36 -0.95
N GLY A 120 -7.25 -3.33 -0.55
CA GLY A 120 -7.86 -2.13 0.02
C GLY A 120 -6.87 -1.38 0.90
N PHE A 121 -7.25 -1.10 2.15
CA PHE A 121 -6.48 -0.16 2.99
C PHE A 121 -6.41 -0.58 4.45
N GLU A 122 -5.31 -0.18 5.09
CA GLU A 122 -5.22 -0.12 6.54
C GLU A 122 -5.11 1.35 6.97
N LEU A 123 -6.11 1.80 7.73
CA LEU A 123 -6.12 3.12 8.35
C LEU A 123 -5.60 3.00 9.77
N VAL A 124 -4.46 3.62 10.05
CA VAL A 124 -3.86 3.63 11.39
C VAL A 124 -4.23 4.93 12.11
N GLY A 125 -4.50 4.86 13.42
CA GLY A 125 -4.64 6.07 14.24
C GLY A 125 -5.87 6.93 13.93
N LYS A 126 -5.81 8.21 14.31
CA LYS A 126 -6.90 9.19 14.11
C LYS A 126 -6.53 10.15 12.98
N GLY A 127 -7.33 10.16 11.93
CA GLY A 127 -7.19 11.08 10.79
C GLY A 127 -8.45 11.06 9.92
N LYS A 128 -8.52 12.00 8.99
CA LYS A 128 -9.50 11.99 7.90
C LYS A 128 -8.75 11.78 6.59
N TYR A 129 -9.20 10.79 5.82
CA TYR A 129 -8.60 10.39 4.57
C TYR A 129 -9.68 10.32 3.50
N GLU A 130 -9.41 10.95 2.37
CA GLU A 130 -10.16 10.75 1.14
C GLU A 130 -9.36 9.80 0.27
N ILE A 131 -10.03 8.80 -0.27
CA ILE A 131 -9.43 7.73 -1.05
C ILE A 131 -10.18 7.68 -2.37
N ASP A 132 -9.42 7.81 -3.46
CA ASP A 132 -9.95 7.81 -4.82
C ASP A 132 -9.24 6.75 -5.67
N ASN A 133 -9.95 6.31 -6.72
CA ASN A 133 -9.38 5.55 -7.83
C ASN A 133 -8.60 4.30 -7.41
N LEU A 134 -9.20 3.47 -6.53
CA LEU A 134 -8.66 2.14 -6.26
C LEU A 134 -8.85 1.26 -7.50
N VAL A 135 -7.77 1.01 -8.22
CA VAL A 135 -7.77 0.17 -9.41
C VAL A 135 -6.84 -1.01 -9.17
N PHE A 136 -7.34 -2.21 -9.42
CA PHE A 136 -6.56 -3.43 -9.45
C PHE A 136 -6.93 -4.22 -10.71
N GLY A 137 -5.93 -4.67 -11.45
CA GLY A 137 -6.18 -5.43 -12.67
C GLY A 137 -4.97 -6.21 -13.16
N ASN A 138 -5.24 -7.36 -13.78
CA ASN A 138 -4.21 -8.06 -14.54
C ASN A 138 -3.81 -7.23 -15.77
N ARG A 139 -2.55 -7.34 -16.15
CA ARG A 139 -2.04 -6.74 -17.38
C ARG A 139 -2.15 -7.70 -18.57
#